data_AF-A0A3S9NLN8-F1
#
_entry.id   AF-A0A3S9NLN8-F1
#
_cell.length_a   1.000
_cell.length_b   1.000
_cell.length_c   1.000
_cell.angle_alpha   90.00
_cell.angle_beta   90.00
_cell.angle_gamma   90.00
#
_symmetry.space_group_name_H-M   'P 1'
#
loop_
_entity.id
_entity.type
_entity.pdbx_description
1 polymer ?
#
loop_
_entity_poly.entity_id
_entity_poly.type
_entity_poly.pdbx_seq_one_letter_code
_entity_poly.pdbx_strand_id
1 'polypeptide(L)'
;MAARLKWRRNGIAALACLLLVVGAHAQGSRAGASVPAPAGPGSAAQPVCVDAEVDGKRALSYDCLSEQLKPKAEPQAGGASQTDSERLSKQPSNRLGTFNLSTERNRFGSNWGRSVTPQRPDAPIAVPPK
;
A
#
# COMPACT_ATOMS: atom_id res chain seq x y z
N MET A 1 -25.39 -48.60 -25.54
CA MET A 1 -24.47 -47.57 -26.06
C MET A 1 -25.24 -46.30 -26.46
N ALA A 2 -25.74 -45.48 -25.51
CA ALA A 2 -26.46 -44.24 -25.88
C ALA A 2 -26.51 -43.14 -24.79
N ALA A 3 -25.66 -43.17 -23.77
CA ALA A 3 -25.75 -42.21 -22.63
C ALA A 3 -24.45 -41.47 -22.31
N ARG A 4 -23.45 -41.52 -23.19
CA ARG A 4 -22.10 -40.92 -22.96
C ARG A 4 -21.76 -39.77 -23.91
N LEU A 5 -22.70 -39.29 -24.73
CA LEU A 5 -22.41 -38.25 -25.75
C LEU A 5 -23.09 -36.90 -25.49
N LYS A 6 -24.11 -36.85 -24.62
CA LYS A 6 -24.86 -35.61 -24.33
C LYS A 6 -24.12 -34.64 -23.39
N TRP A 7 -23.13 -35.11 -22.63
CA TRP A 7 -22.46 -34.28 -21.61
C TRP A 7 -21.26 -33.48 -22.12
N ARG A 8 -20.78 -33.75 -23.35
CA ARG A 8 -19.64 -33.04 -23.94
C ARG A 8 -20.02 -31.77 -24.71
N ARG A 9 -21.31 -31.61 -25.08
CA ARG A 9 -21.80 -30.47 -25.86
C ARG A 9 -22.16 -29.24 -25.02
N ASN A 10 -22.47 -29.41 -23.74
CA ASN A 10 -22.89 -28.30 -22.86
C ASN A 10 -21.72 -27.56 -22.18
N GLY A 11 -20.50 -28.12 -22.19
CA GLY A 11 -19.32 -27.49 -21.56
C GLY A 11 -18.67 -26.40 -22.40
N ILE A 12 -18.84 -26.42 -23.72
CA ILE A 12 -18.18 -25.47 -24.63
C ILE A 12 -18.92 -24.12 -24.64
N ALA A 13 -20.25 -24.13 -24.52
CA ALA A 13 -21.07 -22.92 -24.50
C ALA A 13 -20.87 -22.09 -23.21
N ALA A 14 -20.56 -22.74 -22.08
CA ALA A 14 -20.33 -22.04 -20.80
C ALA A 14 -18.97 -21.33 -20.75
N LEU A 15 -17.94 -21.85 -21.44
CA LEU A 15 -16.61 -21.24 -21.45
C LEU A 15 -16.55 -19.96 -22.31
N ALA A 16 -17.34 -19.89 -23.39
CA ALA A 16 -17.37 -18.73 -24.29
C ALA A 16 -18.00 -17.48 -23.67
N CYS A 17 -18.93 -17.65 -22.72
CA CYS A 17 -19.59 -16.51 -22.04
C CYS A 17 -18.70 -15.86 -20.97
N LEU A 18 -17.75 -16.60 -20.38
CA LEU A 18 -16.86 -16.05 -19.34
C LEU A 18 -15.72 -15.19 -19.90
N LEU A 19 -15.38 -15.33 -21.18
CA LEU A 19 -14.27 -14.60 -21.81
C LEU A 19 -14.66 -13.21 -22.36
N LEU A 20 -15.94 -12.87 -22.41
CA LEU A 20 -16.41 -11.59 -22.99
C LEU A 20 -16.65 -10.47 -21.95
N VAL A 21 -16.51 -10.73 -20.65
CA VAL A 21 -16.76 -9.73 -19.58
C VAL A 21 -15.47 -9.04 -19.09
N VAL A 22 -14.29 -9.45 -19.54
CA VAL A 22 -12.98 -8.90 -19.07
C VAL A 22 -12.44 -7.76 -19.96
N GLY A 23 -13.25 -7.20 -20.87
CA GLY A 23 -12.77 -6.25 -21.90
C GLY A 23 -12.98 -4.74 -21.66
N ALA A 24 -13.68 -4.30 -20.60
CA ALA A 24 -14.25 -2.94 -20.56
C ALA A 24 -13.77 -2.01 -19.41
N HIS A 25 -12.63 -2.27 -18.77
CA HIS A 25 -12.02 -1.34 -17.81
C HIS A 25 -10.52 -1.13 -18.07
N ALA A 26 -10.16 -0.59 -19.23
CA ALA A 26 -8.82 -0.07 -19.48
C ALA A 26 -8.86 1.08 -20.50
N GLN A 27 -9.52 2.18 -20.14
CA GLN A 27 -9.37 3.45 -20.87
C GLN A 27 -9.24 4.58 -19.85
N GLY A 28 -7.99 4.93 -19.55
CA GLY A 28 -7.70 5.96 -18.56
C GLY A 28 -6.23 6.33 -18.42
N SER A 29 -5.42 6.24 -19.50
CA SER A 29 -4.07 6.81 -19.52
C SER A 29 -3.92 7.68 -20.75
N ARG A 30 -4.34 8.95 -20.64
CA ARG A 30 -3.78 9.99 -21.52
C ARG A 30 -2.33 10.19 -21.08
N ALA A 31 -1.42 9.50 -21.77
CA ALA A 31 -0.01 9.82 -21.71
C ALA A 31 0.18 11.25 -22.23
N GLY A 32 0.39 12.20 -21.32
CA GLY A 32 1.07 13.43 -21.66
C GLY A 32 2.46 13.06 -22.14
N ALA A 33 2.85 13.52 -23.33
CA ALA A 33 4.15 13.26 -23.91
C ALA A 33 5.25 13.86 -23.00
N SER A 34 5.87 13.04 -22.17
CA SER A 34 7.18 13.34 -21.59
C SER A 34 8.23 12.98 -22.64
N VAL A 35 8.96 13.99 -23.11
CA VAL A 35 10.15 13.79 -23.93
C VAL A 35 11.20 13.08 -23.05
N PRO A 36 11.66 11.86 -23.38
CA PRO A 36 12.70 11.22 -22.59
C PRO A 36 14.05 11.88 -22.91
N ALA A 37 14.68 12.46 -21.88
CA ALA A 37 16.09 12.83 -21.93
C ALA A 37 16.96 11.56 -21.90
N PRO A 38 18.12 11.53 -22.57
CA PRO A 38 18.98 10.34 -22.58
C PRO A 38 19.59 10.10 -21.19
N ALA A 39 19.17 9.03 -20.53
CA ALA A 39 19.80 8.54 -19.31
C ALA A 39 21.10 7.79 -19.66
N GLY A 40 22.23 8.30 -19.16
CA GLY A 40 23.49 7.55 -19.16
C GLY A 40 23.43 6.35 -18.20
N PRO A 41 24.26 5.31 -18.43
CA PRO A 41 24.22 4.09 -17.62
C PRO A 41 24.89 4.38 -16.27
N GLY A 42 24.09 4.45 -15.21
CA GLY A 42 24.66 4.51 -13.85
C GLY A 42 23.98 5.45 -12.87
N SER A 43 22.66 5.51 -12.83
CA SER A 43 21.94 5.74 -11.58
C SER A 43 20.48 5.41 -11.80
N ALA A 44 19.97 4.37 -11.15
CA ALA A 44 18.53 4.26 -10.96
C ALA A 44 18.14 5.38 -9.99
N ALA A 45 17.99 6.60 -10.51
CA ALA A 45 17.59 7.76 -9.74
C ALA A 45 16.22 7.45 -9.12
N GLN A 46 16.11 7.54 -7.80
CA GLN A 46 14.82 7.43 -7.15
C GLN A 46 13.89 8.52 -7.70
N PRO A 47 12.61 8.21 -7.96
CA PRO A 47 11.68 9.19 -8.48
C PRO A 47 11.60 10.38 -7.53
N VAL A 48 11.85 11.59 -8.03
CA VAL A 48 11.74 12.84 -7.27
C VAL A 48 10.27 13.28 -7.30
N CYS A 49 9.62 13.33 -6.15
CA CYS A 49 8.26 13.84 -6.03
C CYS A 49 8.25 15.37 -6.04
N VAL A 50 7.43 15.97 -6.90
CA VAL A 50 7.33 17.43 -7.07
C VAL A 50 5.87 17.85 -6.89
N ASP A 51 5.63 18.76 -5.95
CA ASP A 51 4.32 19.39 -5.77
C ASP A 51 4.16 20.56 -6.76
N ALA A 52 2.94 20.75 -7.27
CA ALA A 52 2.60 21.91 -8.09
C ALA A 52 1.67 22.85 -7.30
N GLU A 53 1.76 24.15 -7.55
CA GLU A 53 0.81 25.13 -7.01
C GLU A 53 0.01 25.74 -8.17
N VAL A 54 -1.31 25.72 -8.05
CA VAL A 54 -2.24 26.31 -9.02
C VAL A 54 -3.23 27.16 -8.22
N ASP A 55 -3.34 28.45 -8.55
CA ASP A 55 -4.25 29.40 -7.90
C ASP A 55 -4.10 29.48 -6.37
N GLY A 56 -2.85 29.44 -5.87
CA GLY A 56 -2.57 29.48 -4.42
C GLY A 56 -2.92 28.18 -3.70
N LYS A 57 -3.31 27.12 -4.42
CA LYS A 57 -3.60 25.79 -3.88
C LYS A 57 -2.50 24.82 -4.27
N ARG A 58 -1.89 24.20 -3.26
CA ARG A 58 -0.88 23.16 -3.46
C ARG A 58 -1.56 21.84 -3.86
N ALA A 59 -1.25 21.35 -5.05
CA ALA A 59 -1.53 19.99 -5.50
C ALA A 59 -0.35 19.09 -5.13
N LEU A 60 -0.54 18.22 -4.14
CA LEU A 60 0.48 17.26 -3.72
C LEU A 60 0.59 16.12 -4.73
N SER A 61 1.82 15.65 -4.97
CA SER A 61 2.06 14.49 -5.85
C SER A 61 1.78 13.17 -5.11
N TYR A 62 0.51 12.92 -4.77
CA TYR A 62 0.12 11.76 -3.96
C TYR A 62 0.50 10.42 -4.58
N ASP A 63 0.46 10.28 -5.90
CA ASP A 63 0.83 9.03 -6.58
C ASP A 63 2.31 8.69 -6.37
N CYS A 64 3.19 9.67 -6.60
CA CYS A 64 4.64 9.52 -6.36
C CYS A 64 4.92 9.22 -4.88
N LEU A 65 4.27 9.93 -3.96
CA LEU A 65 4.46 9.72 -2.52
C LEU A 65 3.99 8.31 -2.10
N SER A 66 2.86 7.85 -2.64
CA SER A 66 2.34 6.51 -2.35
C SER A 66 3.29 5.41 -2.83
N GLU A 67 3.94 5.61 -3.98
CA GLU A 67 4.96 4.68 -4.48
C GLU A 67 6.21 4.66 -3.59
N GLN A 68 6.70 5.82 -3.16
CA GLN A 68 7.85 5.91 -2.26
C GLN A 68 7.60 5.27 -0.88
N LEU A 69 6.38 5.40 -0.37
CA LEU A 69 5.99 4.84 0.93
C LEU A 69 5.61 3.35 0.86
N LYS A 70 5.61 2.74 -0.33
CA LYS A 70 5.21 1.35 -0.49
C LYS A 70 6.18 0.43 0.26
N PRO A 71 5.68 -0.46 1.15
CA PRO A 71 6.55 -1.41 1.83
C PRO A 71 7.28 -2.30 0.84
N LYS A 72 8.57 -2.54 1.08
CA LYS A 72 9.33 -3.54 0.30
C LYS A 72 8.67 -4.91 0.49
N ALA A 73 8.52 -5.65 -0.60
CA ALA A 73 8.05 -7.02 -0.56
C ALA A 73 8.95 -7.83 0.38
N GLU A 74 8.35 -8.61 1.28
CA GLU A 74 9.12 -9.52 2.13
C GLU A 74 9.81 -10.56 1.25
N PRO A 75 11.08 -10.91 1.52
CA PRO A 75 11.72 -12.04 0.86
C PRO A 75 10.86 -13.29 1.07
N GLN A 76 10.49 -13.97 -0.02
CA GLN A 76 9.90 -15.30 0.06
C GLN A 76 10.83 -16.16 0.92
N ALA A 77 10.33 -16.75 2.00
CA ALA A 77 11.14 -17.54 2.93
C ALA A 77 11.92 -18.63 2.15
N GLY A 78 13.20 -18.35 1.91
CA GLY A 78 14.06 -19.17 1.08
C GLY A 78 14.68 -20.29 1.92
N GLY A 79 14.22 -21.52 1.67
CA GLY A 79 14.90 -22.74 2.11
C GLY A 79 14.46 -23.28 3.47
N ALA A 80 14.10 -24.58 3.46
CA ALA A 80 13.75 -25.45 4.59
C ALA A 80 12.71 -24.90 5.59
N SER A 81 11.49 -25.45 5.51
CA SER A 81 10.39 -25.49 6.51
C SER A 81 10.61 -24.71 7.83
N GLN A 82 10.75 -23.38 7.78
CA GLN A 82 10.61 -22.58 8.99
C GLN A 82 9.16 -22.71 9.46
N THR A 83 8.99 -23.02 10.75
CA THR A 83 7.66 -22.98 11.36
C THR A 83 7.14 -21.55 11.37
N ASP A 84 5.82 -21.39 11.33
CA ASP A 84 5.21 -20.06 11.44
C ASP A 84 5.64 -19.33 12.73
N SER A 85 5.84 -20.06 13.82
CA SER A 85 6.33 -19.51 15.08
C SER A 85 7.73 -18.91 14.96
N GLU A 86 8.64 -19.57 14.25
CA GLU A 86 10.00 -19.04 14.02
C GLU A 86 9.99 -17.83 13.07
N ARG A 87 9.12 -17.87 12.05
CA ARG A 87 8.94 -16.74 11.14
C ARG A 87 8.38 -15.52 11.88
N LEU A 88 7.33 -15.72 12.68
CA LEU A 88 6.67 -14.65 13.42
C LEU A 88 7.56 -14.08 14.54
N SER A 89 8.39 -14.88 15.21
CA SER A 89 9.29 -14.37 16.26
C SER A 89 10.36 -13.40 15.71
N LYS A 90 10.68 -13.50 14.42
CA LYS A 90 11.63 -12.61 13.72
C LYS A 90 10.95 -11.38 13.11
N GLN A 91 9.61 -11.31 13.12
CA GLN A 91 8.89 -10.17 12.55
C GLN A 91 8.97 -8.94 13.46
N PRO A 92 9.02 -7.72 12.89
CA PRO A 92 8.94 -6.49 13.66
C PRO A 92 7.67 -6.42 14.51
N SER A 93 7.77 -5.89 15.74
CA SER A 93 6.65 -5.85 16.67
C SER A 93 5.44 -5.04 16.18
N ASN A 94 5.67 -4.04 15.32
CA ASN A 94 4.60 -3.27 14.68
C ASN A 94 3.78 -4.09 13.68
N ARG A 95 4.28 -5.22 13.15
CA ARG A 95 3.50 -6.16 12.32
C ARG A 95 2.75 -7.19 13.15
N LEU A 96 3.29 -7.56 14.31
CA LEU A 96 2.70 -8.57 15.19
C LEU A 96 1.64 -7.99 16.13
N GLY A 97 1.56 -6.66 16.27
CA GLY A 97 0.70 -6.00 17.26
C GLY A 97 1.19 -6.24 18.70
N THR A 98 2.45 -6.64 18.87
CA THR A 98 3.07 -6.83 20.19
C THR A 98 3.65 -5.52 20.71
N PHE A 99 4.15 -5.54 21.95
CA PHE A 99 4.77 -4.37 22.57
C PHE A 99 5.85 -3.75 21.66
N ASN A 100 5.77 -2.44 21.49
CA ASN A 100 6.76 -1.65 20.77
C ASN A 100 7.11 -0.39 21.58
N LEU A 101 8.39 -0.28 21.94
CA LEU A 101 8.89 0.81 22.78
C LEU A 101 8.77 2.18 22.13
N SER A 102 9.00 2.31 20.83
CA SER A 102 8.86 3.61 20.15
C SER A 102 7.40 4.02 20.05
N THR A 103 6.49 3.08 19.79
CA THR A 103 5.04 3.34 19.82
C THR A 103 4.59 3.86 21.18
N GLU A 104 5.04 3.22 22.26
CA GLU A 104 4.58 3.59 23.60
C GLU A 104 5.20 4.92 24.09
N ARG A 105 6.46 5.20 23.74
CA ARG A 105 7.07 6.52 23.96
C ARG A 105 6.32 7.62 23.21
N ASN A 106 5.89 7.38 21.97
CA ASN A 106 5.11 8.34 21.19
C ASN A 106 3.71 8.54 21.79
N ARG A 107 3.06 7.47 22.23
CA ARG A 107 1.72 7.53 22.83
C ARG A 107 1.70 8.27 24.16
N PHE A 108 2.68 8.01 25.03
CA PHE A 108 2.75 8.62 26.35
C PHE A 108 3.45 9.97 26.37
N GLY A 109 4.37 10.23 25.45
CA GLY A 109 5.17 11.45 25.44
C GLY A 109 5.85 11.68 26.79
N SER A 110 5.61 12.85 27.38
CA SER A 110 6.15 13.23 28.70
C SER A 110 5.69 12.35 29.86
N ASN A 111 4.59 11.62 29.68
CA ASN A 111 4.02 10.73 30.71
C ASN A 111 4.68 9.35 30.75
N TRP A 112 5.59 9.04 29.83
CA TRP A 112 6.25 7.73 29.75
C TRP A 112 7.02 7.42 31.05
N GLY A 113 6.70 6.30 31.70
CA GLY A 113 7.30 5.89 32.96
C GLY A 113 6.84 6.69 34.19
N ARG A 114 5.87 7.61 34.06
CA ARG A 114 5.38 8.48 35.15
C ARG A 114 3.88 8.35 35.39
N SER A 115 3.11 7.97 34.38
CA SER A 115 1.65 7.82 34.46
C SER A 115 1.17 6.65 33.60
N VAL A 116 0.00 6.11 33.95
CA VAL A 116 -0.75 5.12 33.15
C VAL A 116 -1.63 5.76 32.08
N THR A 117 -1.75 7.09 32.09
CA THR A 117 -2.55 7.85 31.13
C THR A 117 -1.66 8.50 30.06
N PRO A 118 -1.94 8.27 28.76
CA PRO A 118 -1.24 8.93 27.65
C PRO A 118 -1.30 10.46 27.71
N GLN A 119 -0.30 11.15 27.14
CA GLN A 119 -0.34 12.61 26.99
C GLN A 119 -1.40 12.98 25.94
N ARG A 120 -2.39 13.78 26.33
CA ARG A 120 -3.28 14.49 25.39
C ARG A 120 -3.01 15.99 25.46
N PRO A 121 -3.12 16.71 24.34
CA PRO A 121 -3.21 18.15 24.36
C PRO A 121 -4.38 18.59 25.23
N ASP A 122 -4.22 19.71 25.94
CA ASP A 122 -5.32 20.35 26.63
C ASP A 122 -6.43 20.71 25.64
N ALA A 123 -7.68 20.66 26.10
CA ALA A 123 -8.80 21.09 25.29
C ALA A 123 -8.57 22.56 24.86
N PRO A 124 -8.83 22.90 23.59
CA PRO A 124 -8.69 24.28 23.14
C PRO A 124 -9.61 25.19 23.95
N ILE A 125 -9.09 26.32 24.41
CA ILE A 125 -9.89 27.36 25.07
C ILE A 125 -10.77 28.01 24.01
N ALA A 126 -12.09 27.92 24.16
CA ALA A 126 -13.03 28.59 23.27
C ALA A 126 -12.93 30.11 23.50
N VAL A 127 -12.33 30.82 22.55
CA VAL A 127 -12.30 32.29 22.55
C VAL A 127 -13.54 32.77 21.80
N PRO A 128 -14.49 33.48 22.45
CA PRO A 128 -15.66 33.98 21.77
C PRO A 128 -15.27 35.01 20.69
N PRO A 129 -16.01 35.09 19.56
CA PRO A 129 -15.79 36.12 18.56
C PRO A 129 -16.05 37.52 19.15
N LYS A 130 -15.30 38.52 18.66
CA LYS A 130 -15.48 39.94 19.00
C LYS A 130 -16.64 40.56 18.25
#